data_AF-A0AAP0JCL1-F1
#
_entry.id   AF-A0AAP0JCL1-F1
#
_cell.length_a   1.000
_cell.length_b   1.000
_cell.length_c   1.000
_cell.angle_alpha   90.00
_cell.angle_beta   90.00
_cell.angle_gamma   90.00
#
_symmetry.space_group_name_H-M   'P 1'
#
loop_
_entity.id
_entity.type
_entity.pdbx_description
1 polymer ?
#
loop_
_entity_poly.entity_id
_entity_poly.type
_entity_poly.pdbx_seq_one_letter_code
_entity_poly.pdbx_strand_id
1 'polypeptide(L)'
;MEATLAVGNETELTVMPSATEADSVAKEATALAEEEEQVQVKEQKPRAEEDGKVNEVCELLPHKTLSLNCVNEAGESSVSSDDSAFICSICAESKAQNESLSAKDCSHSFCSECMIKHIVTRIQGGITSILCPEPSCKAVLELNQFTNSILPPQVFESWCHALCEAMIRRLQQFYCPYKDCSGLLVDEGDMVVKESECPYCHRLFCAQCKVSWHSGIDCEEYQQLNENERGKEDIMALELAKQSKWQRCPTCRFYVERTEGCLFIQCRCGASFCYNCGAPMLDHYCSNCKH
;
A
#
# COMPACT_ATOMS: atom_id res chain seq x y z
N MET A 1 45.66 -36.96 -51.92
CA MET A 1 45.00 -36.42 -50.72
C MET A 1 44.49 -35.06 -51.12
N GLU A 2 43.23 -35.03 -51.57
CA GLU A 2 42.51 -33.80 -51.90
C GLU A 2 41.98 -33.17 -50.61
N ALA A 3 42.01 -31.85 -50.53
CA ALA A 3 41.18 -31.08 -49.59
C ALA A 3 40.65 -29.85 -50.34
N THR A 4 39.35 -29.91 -50.60
CA THR A 4 38.50 -28.97 -51.32
C THR A 4 38.16 -27.77 -50.44
N LEU A 5 38.24 -26.57 -51.01
CA LEU A 5 37.66 -25.33 -50.48
C LEU A 5 36.14 -25.35 -50.69
N ALA A 6 35.35 -24.99 -49.67
CA ALA A 6 33.92 -24.77 -49.80
C ALA A 6 33.53 -23.41 -49.21
N VAL A 7 32.75 -22.69 -50.02
CA VAL A 7 32.24 -21.33 -49.89
C VAL A 7 31.15 -21.26 -48.80
N GLY A 8 31.19 -20.22 -47.96
CA GLY A 8 30.15 -19.93 -46.98
C GLY A 8 28.99 -19.15 -47.60
N ASN A 9 27.79 -19.71 -47.50
CA ASN A 9 26.53 -19.12 -47.96
C ASN A 9 26.06 -17.98 -47.04
N GLU A 10 25.52 -16.95 -47.67
CA GLU A 10 24.76 -15.85 -47.08
C GLU A 10 23.41 -16.39 -46.57
N THR A 11 23.07 -16.15 -45.31
CA THR A 11 21.73 -16.46 -44.76
C THR A 11 20.94 -15.17 -44.54
N GLU A 12 19.76 -15.18 -45.17
CA GLU A 12 18.77 -14.11 -45.24
C GLU A 12 18.12 -13.87 -43.87
N LEU A 13 18.24 -12.65 -43.34
CA LEU A 13 17.49 -12.19 -42.16
C LEU A 13 16.13 -11.64 -42.60
N THR A 14 15.05 -12.25 -42.14
CA THR A 14 13.71 -11.65 -42.24
C THR A 14 13.51 -10.59 -41.15
N VAL A 15 12.96 -9.46 -41.55
CA VAL A 15 12.63 -8.30 -40.71
C VAL A 15 11.19 -8.44 -40.23
N MET A 16 10.91 -8.24 -38.93
CA MET A 16 9.57 -7.81 -38.49
C MET A 16 9.43 -6.29 -38.65
N PRO A 17 8.28 -5.80 -39.18
CA PRO A 17 8.09 -4.41 -39.59
C PRO A 17 7.90 -3.45 -38.40
N SER A 18 8.00 -2.14 -38.70
CA SER A 18 7.80 -1.07 -37.72
C SER A 18 6.33 -0.91 -37.31
N ALA A 19 6.08 -0.15 -36.24
CA ALA A 19 4.85 -0.02 -35.46
C ALA A 19 3.58 0.53 -36.16
N THR A 20 3.36 0.29 -37.46
CA THR A 20 2.13 0.71 -38.17
C THR A 20 1.39 -0.43 -38.89
N GLU A 21 1.75 -1.70 -38.66
CA GLU A 21 1.07 -2.87 -39.27
C GLU A 21 0.67 -3.92 -38.21
N ALA A 22 0.21 -3.48 -37.03
CA ALA A 22 -0.10 -4.34 -35.89
C ALA A 22 -1.57 -4.82 -35.81
N ASP A 23 -2.31 -4.89 -36.93
CA ASP A 23 -3.77 -5.18 -36.91
C ASP A 23 -4.20 -6.48 -37.60
N SER A 24 -3.28 -7.33 -38.07
CA SER A 24 -3.64 -8.61 -38.73
C SER A 24 -3.09 -9.88 -38.08
N VAL A 25 -2.18 -9.79 -37.10
CA VAL A 25 -1.56 -10.97 -36.45
C VAL A 25 -2.29 -11.38 -35.17
N ALA A 26 -3.19 -10.54 -34.65
CA ALA A 26 -3.95 -10.80 -33.42
C ALA A 26 -5.12 -11.80 -33.57
N LYS A 27 -5.35 -12.39 -34.75
CA LYS A 27 -6.46 -13.33 -34.99
C LYS A 27 -6.06 -14.80 -35.18
N GLU A 28 -4.76 -15.13 -35.20
CA GLU A 28 -4.28 -16.52 -35.36
C GLU A 28 -3.69 -17.14 -34.08
N ALA A 29 -3.65 -16.41 -32.96
CA ALA A 29 -3.13 -16.91 -31.67
C ALA A 29 -4.19 -17.56 -30.76
N THR A 30 -5.45 -17.71 -31.21
CA THR A 30 -6.57 -18.27 -30.41
C THR A 30 -6.93 -19.72 -30.72
N ALA A 31 -6.05 -20.49 -31.35
CA ALA A 31 -6.25 -21.93 -31.54
C ALA A 31 -4.90 -22.62 -31.47
N LEU A 32 -4.59 -23.23 -30.32
CA LEU A 32 -3.60 -24.29 -30.05
C LEU A 32 -3.18 -24.21 -28.56
N ALA A 33 -4.11 -24.52 -27.66
CA ALA A 33 -3.84 -24.87 -26.26
C ALA A 33 -5.04 -25.62 -25.67
N GLU A 34 -5.42 -26.72 -26.32
CA GLU A 34 -6.24 -27.77 -25.71
C GLU A 34 -5.43 -29.08 -25.84
N GLU A 35 -5.46 -29.92 -24.79
CA GLU A 35 -4.81 -31.24 -24.64
C GLU A 35 -3.30 -31.17 -24.28
N GLU A 36 -2.75 -31.63 -23.14
CA GLU A 36 -3.17 -32.45 -21.99
C GLU A 36 -2.21 -32.13 -20.82
N GLU A 37 -2.70 -32.03 -19.58
CA GLU A 37 -1.99 -32.64 -18.43
C GLU A 37 -2.99 -32.90 -17.28
N GLN A 38 -3.42 -34.15 -17.15
CA GLN A 38 -4.16 -34.64 -16.00
C GLN A 38 -3.16 -34.99 -14.89
N VAL A 39 -3.14 -34.20 -13.81
CA VAL A 39 -2.57 -34.63 -12.53
C VAL A 39 -3.65 -34.58 -11.46
N GLN A 40 -4.02 -35.76 -10.98
CA GLN A 40 -4.94 -35.99 -9.88
C GLN A 40 -4.35 -35.44 -8.57
N VAL A 41 -5.04 -34.47 -7.94
CA VAL A 41 -4.86 -34.14 -6.53
C VAL A 41 -6.16 -34.48 -5.79
N LYS A 42 -6.03 -35.41 -4.85
CA LYS A 42 -7.12 -35.91 -3.99
C LYS A 42 -7.65 -34.79 -3.09
N GLU A 43 -8.95 -34.56 -3.15
CA GLU A 43 -9.67 -33.74 -2.18
C GLU A 43 -9.66 -34.41 -0.81
N GLN A 44 -9.09 -33.71 0.19
CA GLN A 44 -9.31 -33.99 1.60
C GLN A 44 -9.91 -32.75 2.25
N LYS A 45 -11.16 -32.91 2.71
CA LYS A 45 -11.93 -31.95 3.50
C LYS A 45 -11.37 -31.87 4.93
N PRO A 46 -11.02 -30.67 5.44
CA PRO A 46 -10.96 -30.43 6.87
C PRO A 46 -12.28 -29.83 7.38
N ARG A 47 -12.40 -29.96 8.69
CA ARG A 47 -13.59 -29.85 9.54
C ARG A 47 -13.76 -28.41 10.00
N ALA A 48 -15.01 -27.98 10.15
CA ALA A 48 -15.39 -26.69 10.71
C ALA A 48 -14.99 -26.58 12.19
N GLU A 49 -14.38 -25.45 12.55
CA GLU A 49 -14.43 -24.88 13.89
C GLU A 49 -14.78 -23.39 13.75
N GLU A 50 -15.75 -22.98 14.58
CA GLU A 50 -16.34 -21.65 14.66
C GLU A 50 -15.42 -20.68 15.41
N ASP A 51 -15.33 -19.43 14.95
CA ASP A 51 -15.45 -18.21 15.79
C ASP A 51 -15.13 -16.96 14.96
N GLY A 52 -15.81 -15.85 15.25
CA GLY A 52 -15.34 -14.51 14.85
C GLY A 52 -16.38 -13.63 14.18
N LYS A 53 -17.16 -12.95 15.01
CA LYS A 53 -18.25 -12.02 14.68
C LYS A 53 -17.73 -10.74 13.99
N VAL A 54 -18.12 -10.60 12.72
CA VAL A 54 -18.38 -9.41 11.88
C VAL A 54 -17.78 -8.03 12.26
N ASN A 55 -17.06 -7.50 11.28
CA ASN A 55 -16.73 -6.11 11.04
C ASN A 55 -17.95 -5.18 11.07
N GLU A 56 -17.78 -3.98 11.61
CA GLU A 56 -18.59 -2.82 11.24
C GLU A 56 -17.65 -1.68 10.81
N VAL A 57 -17.73 -1.36 9.52
CA VAL A 57 -17.02 -0.27 8.85
C VAL A 57 -17.80 1.01 9.14
N CYS A 58 -17.21 1.95 9.86
CA CYS A 58 -17.78 3.29 10.04
C CYS A 58 -17.53 4.11 8.76
N GLU A 59 -18.54 4.21 7.90
CA GLU A 59 -18.61 5.19 6.83
C GLU A 59 -18.71 6.61 7.42
N LEU A 60 -17.81 7.52 7.02
CA LEU A 60 -17.78 8.92 7.47
C LEU A 60 -18.12 9.90 6.33
N LEU A 61 -19.08 10.81 6.58
CA LEU A 61 -19.34 12.07 5.86
C LEU A 61 -19.89 13.13 6.87
N PRO A 62 -20.00 14.43 6.55
CA PRO A 62 -18.98 15.43 6.85
C PRO A 62 -19.44 16.50 7.88
N HIS A 63 -18.43 17.19 8.44
CA HIS A 63 -18.41 18.39 9.28
C HIS A 63 -19.72 19.17 9.53
N LYS A 64 -20.06 19.35 10.81
CA LYS A 64 -20.85 20.49 11.30
C LYS A 64 -20.24 21.09 12.57
N THR A 65 -20.15 22.41 12.57
CA THR A 65 -19.62 23.29 13.62
C THR A 65 -20.38 23.16 14.94
N LEU A 66 -19.62 23.09 16.04
CA LEU A 66 -20.12 22.99 17.42
C LEU A 66 -20.80 24.30 17.87
N SER A 67 -22.11 24.23 18.11
CA SER A 67 -22.84 25.15 18.98
C SER A 67 -23.48 24.33 20.09
N LEU A 68 -22.97 24.43 21.32
CA LEU A 68 -23.62 23.88 22.50
C LEU A 68 -24.63 24.89 23.04
N ASN A 69 -25.92 24.53 23.01
CA ASN A 69 -26.94 25.16 23.84
C ASN A 69 -27.29 24.17 24.97
N CYS A 70 -27.04 24.56 26.21
CA CYS A 70 -27.50 23.84 27.40
C CYS A 70 -28.81 24.49 27.86
N VAL A 71 -29.90 23.72 27.91
CA VAL A 71 -31.17 24.17 28.51
C VAL A 71 -31.27 23.49 29.88
N ASN A 72 -31.26 24.29 30.94
CA ASN A 72 -31.49 23.82 32.30
C ASN A 72 -33.00 23.80 32.56
N GLU A 73 -33.55 22.65 32.93
CA GLU A 73 -34.82 22.58 33.66
C GLU A 73 -34.54 22.14 35.10
N ALA A 74 -34.90 23.03 36.03
CA ALA A 74 -34.84 22.77 37.46
C ALA A 74 -36.05 21.91 37.86
N GLY A 75 -35.78 20.68 38.29
CA GLY A 75 -36.75 19.82 38.97
C GLY A 75 -36.31 19.58 40.40
N GLU A 76 -37.02 20.19 41.35
CA GLU A 76 -36.86 19.92 42.78
C GLU A 76 -37.33 18.49 43.09
N SER A 77 -36.45 17.69 43.69
CA SER A 77 -36.85 16.50 44.42
C SER A 77 -35.90 16.28 45.60
N SER A 78 -36.46 16.38 46.79
CA SER A 78 -35.82 16.12 48.07
C SER A 78 -35.62 14.61 48.26
N VAL A 79 -34.37 14.16 48.24
CA VAL A 79 -33.98 12.85 48.77
C VAL A 79 -32.75 13.03 49.66
N SER A 80 -32.97 12.83 50.96
CA SER A 80 -31.92 12.69 51.96
C SER A 80 -31.15 11.39 51.72
N SER A 81 -29.93 11.52 51.25
CA SER A 81 -28.88 10.51 51.35
C SER A 81 -27.62 11.26 51.72
N ASP A 82 -26.79 10.65 52.57
CA ASP A 82 -25.51 11.20 53.02
C ASP A 82 -24.57 11.33 51.82
N ASP A 83 -24.79 12.38 51.03
CA ASP A 83 -24.14 12.61 49.75
C ASP A 83 -22.79 13.25 50.06
N SER A 84 -21.76 12.41 50.09
CA SER A 84 -20.39 12.86 50.32
C SER A 84 -20.04 13.87 49.23
N ALA A 85 -20.06 15.16 49.55
CA ALA A 85 -19.76 16.19 48.57
C ALA A 85 -18.24 16.37 48.43
N PHE A 86 -17.76 16.64 47.22
CA PHE A 86 -16.36 17.03 46.96
C PHE A 86 -16.30 18.40 46.29
N ILE A 87 -15.15 19.07 46.42
CA ILE A 87 -14.91 20.36 45.76
C ILE A 87 -14.07 20.11 44.51
N CYS A 88 -14.57 20.51 43.34
CA CYS A 88 -13.82 20.37 42.09
C CYS A 88 -12.68 21.39 42.01
N SER A 89 -11.45 20.93 41.76
CA SER A 89 -10.27 21.81 41.68
C SER A 89 -10.25 22.78 40.48
N ILE A 90 -11.14 22.63 39.50
CA ILE A 90 -11.21 23.50 38.31
C ILE A 90 -12.24 24.61 38.50
N CYS A 91 -13.49 24.28 38.83
CA CYS A 91 -14.55 25.28 39.02
C CYS A 91 -14.73 25.75 40.47
N ALA A 92 -14.07 25.10 41.44
CA ALA A 92 -14.19 25.36 42.88
C ALA A 92 -15.63 25.20 43.43
N GLU A 93 -16.50 24.47 42.73
CA GLU A 93 -17.87 24.18 43.16
C GLU A 93 -17.96 22.86 43.93
N SER A 94 -18.89 22.79 44.88
CA SER A 94 -19.27 21.56 45.58
C SER A 94 -20.15 20.72 44.68
N LYS A 95 -19.78 19.45 44.47
CA LYS A 95 -20.48 18.49 43.60
C LYS A 95 -20.68 17.16 44.33
N ALA A 96 -21.63 16.37 43.88
CA ALA A 96 -21.90 15.04 44.43
C ALA A 96 -20.78 14.06 44.07
N GLN A 97 -20.44 13.11 44.94
CA GLN A 97 -19.34 12.17 44.69
C GLN A 97 -19.52 11.34 43.41
N ASN A 98 -20.77 11.07 43.02
CA ASN A 98 -21.08 10.34 41.78
C ASN A 98 -20.73 11.11 40.50
N GLU A 99 -20.51 12.43 40.58
CA GLU A 99 -20.02 13.27 39.48
C GLU A 99 -18.49 13.41 39.47
N SER A 100 -17.79 12.82 40.44
CA SER A 100 -16.32 12.82 40.51
C SER A 100 -15.72 11.90 39.45
N LEU A 101 -14.90 12.47 38.58
CA LEU A 101 -14.11 11.77 37.58
C LEU A 101 -12.62 11.95 37.85
N SER A 102 -11.86 10.86 37.74
CA SER A 102 -10.41 10.84 37.89
C SER A 102 -9.78 9.97 36.80
N ALA A 103 -8.52 10.25 36.47
CA ALA A 103 -7.74 9.35 35.62
C ALA A 103 -7.37 8.09 36.42
N LYS A 104 -7.31 6.92 35.78
CA LYS A 104 -6.88 5.65 36.41
C LYS A 104 -5.57 5.75 37.21
N ASP A 105 -4.59 6.51 36.69
CA ASP A 105 -3.23 6.59 37.28
C ASP A 105 -3.03 7.80 38.22
N CYS A 106 -4.10 8.42 38.73
CA CYS A 106 -4.00 9.48 39.74
C CYS A 106 -5.25 9.59 40.62
N SER A 107 -5.12 10.28 41.76
CA SER A 107 -6.22 10.53 42.71
C SER A 107 -6.86 11.92 42.54
N HIS A 108 -6.63 12.61 41.43
CA HIS A 108 -7.21 13.94 41.20
C HIS A 108 -8.64 13.81 40.67
N SER A 109 -9.58 14.43 41.38
CA SER A 109 -11.01 14.38 41.08
C SER A 109 -11.53 15.70 40.52
N PHE A 110 -12.33 15.60 39.48
CA PHE A 110 -12.96 16.75 38.83
C PHE A 110 -14.43 16.43 38.55
N CYS A 111 -15.29 17.45 38.49
CA CYS A 111 -16.66 17.24 38.08
C CYS A 111 -16.73 16.87 36.59
N SER A 112 -17.80 16.16 36.22
CA SER A 112 -18.06 15.74 34.84
C SER A 112 -17.97 16.88 33.84
N GLU A 113 -18.59 18.02 34.13
CA GLU A 113 -18.58 19.19 33.26
C GLU A 113 -17.16 19.72 32.99
N CYS A 114 -16.33 19.83 34.02
CA CYS A 114 -14.96 20.34 33.85
C CYS A 114 -14.08 19.34 33.09
N MET A 115 -14.25 18.04 33.36
CA MET A 115 -13.55 17.00 32.62
C MET A 115 -13.94 16.98 31.14
N ILE A 116 -15.24 17.05 30.83
CA ILE A 116 -15.75 17.13 29.46
C ILE A 116 -15.17 18.36 28.75
N LYS A 117 -15.24 19.55 29.37
CA LYS A 117 -14.69 20.79 28.80
C LYS A 117 -13.18 20.69 28.53
N HIS A 118 -12.43 20.09 29.45
CA HIS A 118 -11.01 19.83 29.27
C HIS A 118 -10.75 18.91 28.06
N ILE A 119 -11.45 17.78 27.98
CA ILE A 119 -11.34 16.83 26.87
C ILE A 119 -11.65 17.53 25.54
N VAL A 120 -12.77 18.26 25.45
CA VAL A 120 -13.17 19.00 24.25
C VAL A 120 -12.10 20.02 23.84
N THR A 121 -11.59 20.81 24.79
CA THR A 121 -10.56 21.83 24.52
C THR A 121 -9.28 21.20 23.99
N ARG A 122 -8.88 20.05 24.53
CA ARG A 122 -7.67 19.32 24.09
C ARG A 122 -7.84 18.73 22.69
N ILE A 123 -8.99 18.13 22.40
CA ILE A 123 -9.32 17.60 21.06
C ILE A 123 -9.33 18.74 20.03
N GLN A 124 -9.97 19.87 20.33
CA GLN A 124 -10.01 21.04 19.46
C GLN A 124 -8.61 21.64 19.22
N GLY A 125 -7.71 21.52 20.19
CA GLY A 125 -6.29 21.88 20.05
C GLY A 125 -5.45 20.87 19.26
N GLY A 126 -6.05 19.80 18.71
CA GLY A 126 -5.34 18.74 17.99
C GLY A 126 -4.53 17.80 18.87
N ILE A 127 -4.75 17.83 20.19
CA ILE A 127 -4.01 17.00 21.17
C ILE A 127 -4.82 15.73 21.46
N THR A 128 -4.31 14.59 21.01
CA THR A 128 -4.98 13.29 21.19
C THR A 128 -4.53 12.53 22.44
N SER A 129 -3.31 12.80 22.93
CA SER A 129 -2.85 12.33 24.24
C SER A 129 -3.27 13.32 25.32
N ILE A 130 -4.44 13.08 25.90
CA ILE A 130 -5.04 13.97 26.90
C ILE A 130 -4.52 13.57 28.29
N LEU A 131 -3.86 14.51 28.97
CA LEU A 131 -3.39 14.32 30.34
C LEU A 131 -4.46 14.75 31.35
N CYS A 132 -4.33 14.26 32.58
CA CYS A 132 -5.03 14.78 33.75
C CYS A 132 -4.98 16.33 33.77
N PRO A 133 -6.08 17.03 34.10
CA PRO A 133 -6.09 18.49 34.18
C PRO A 133 -5.11 19.09 35.19
N GLU A 134 -4.66 18.32 36.18
CA GLU A 134 -3.71 18.77 37.20
C GLU A 134 -2.33 19.08 36.57
N PRO A 135 -1.78 20.31 36.69
CA PRO A 135 -0.60 20.77 35.94
C PRO A 135 0.68 19.93 36.10
N SER A 136 0.84 19.22 37.21
CA SER A 136 2.00 18.37 37.49
C SER A 136 1.73 16.87 37.32
N CYS A 137 0.50 16.50 36.94
CA CYS A 137 0.12 15.11 36.76
C CYS A 137 0.39 14.64 35.34
N LYS A 138 0.98 13.45 35.22
CA LYS A 138 1.28 12.80 33.93
C LYS A 138 0.32 11.65 33.60
N ALA A 139 -0.71 11.43 34.42
CA ALA A 139 -1.70 10.40 34.17
C ALA A 139 -2.45 10.71 32.87
N VAL A 140 -2.61 9.70 32.02
CA VAL A 140 -3.28 9.82 30.73
C VAL A 140 -4.76 9.48 30.89
N LEU A 141 -5.63 10.27 30.27
CA LEU A 141 -7.04 9.95 30.14
C LEU A 141 -7.22 8.95 28.98
N GLU A 142 -7.69 7.75 29.30
CA GLU A 142 -8.03 6.74 28.30
C GLU A 142 -9.50 6.85 27.94
N LEU A 143 -9.83 6.77 26.65
CA LEU A 143 -11.20 6.83 26.14
C LEU A 143 -12.11 5.77 26.79
N ASN A 144 -11.57 4.58 27.08
CA ASN A 144 -12.30 3.48 27.72
C ASN A 144 -12.81 3.80 29.14
N GLN A 145 -12.28 4.84 29.80
CA GLN A 145 -12.71 5.28 31.13
C GLN A 145 -14.07 5.99 31.08
N PHE A 146 -14.48 6.46 29.90
CA PHE A 146 -15.59 7.39 29.75
C PHE A 146 -16.74 6.85 28.89
N THR A 147 -16.75 5.54 28.59
CA THR A 147 -17.71 4.88 27.69
C THR A 147 -19.13 4.72 28.28
N ASN A 148 -19.29 4.83 29.61
CA ASN A 148 -20.56 4.56 30.31
C ASN A 148 -21.43 5.83 30.50
N SER A 149 -21.71 6.56 29.42
CA SER A 149 -22.58 7.76 29.42
C SER A 149 -22.04 8.97 30.20
N ILE A 150 -20.74 8.98 30.54
CA ILE A 150 -20.07 10.12 31.18
C ILE A 150 -19.78 11.22 30.15
N LEU A 151 -19.39 10.81 28.93
CA LEU A 151 -19.20 11.72 27.81
C LEU A 151 -20.48 11.82 26.97
N PRO A 152 -20.87 13.04 26.55
CA PRO A 152 -21.86 13.19 25.49
C PRO A 152 -21.41 12.46 24.22
N PRO A 153 -22.34 11.80 23.47
CA PRO A 153 -21.99 11.03 22.28
C PRO A 153 -21.13 11.79 21.27
N GLN A 154 -21.42 13.08 21.07
CA GLN A 154 -20.69 13.93 20.14
C GLN A 154 -19.23 14.13 20.54
N VAL A 155 -18.96 14.23 21.85
CA VAL A 155 -17.59 14.38 22.38
C VAL A 155 -16.83 13.06 22.26
N PHE A 156 -17.50 11.95 22.55
CA PHE A 156 -16.95 10.61 22.39
C PHE A 156 -16.54 10.34 20.94
N GLU A 157 -17.46 10.56 19.99
CA GLU A 157 -17.20 10.42 18.55
C GLU A 157 -16.06 11.32 18.08
N SER A 158 -16.03 12.59 18.52
CA SER A 158 -14.96 13.52 18.19
C SER A 158 -13.59 13.04 18.70
N TRP A 159 -13.55 12.44 19.90
CA TRP A 159 -12.32 11.89 20.46
C TRP A 159 -11.86 10.64 19.69
N CYS A 160 -12.78 9.72 19.38
CA CYS A 160 -12.52 8.57 18.52
C CYS A 160 -11.93 9.01 17.18
N HIS A 161 -12.58 9.97 16.51
CA HIS A 161 -12.13 10.50 15.23
C HIS A 161 -10.73 11.11 15.34
N ALA A 162 -10.46 11.91 16.38
CA ALA A 162 -9.15 12.50 16.60
C ALA A 162 -8.06 11.44 16.82
N LEU A 163 -8.35 10.38 17.58
CA LEU A 163 -7.43 9.25 17.79
C LEU A 163 -7.15 8.50 16.48
N CYS A 164 -8.21 8.18 15.71
CA CYS A 164 -8.08 7.56 14.39
C CYS A 164 -7.27 8.42 13.43
N GLU A 165 -7.57 9.71 13.35
CA GLU A 165 -6.83 10.64 12.48
C GLU A 165 -5.36 10.72 12.89
N ALA A 166 -5.05 10.78 14.19
CA ALA A 166 -3.67 10.77 14.67
C ALA A 166 -2.93 9.46 14.38
N MET A 167 -3.63 8.33 14.37
CA MET A 167 -3.06 7.05 13.95
C MET A 167 -2.79 7.05 12.44
N ILE A 168 -3.77 7.41 11.62
CA ILE A 168 -3.66 7.48 10.16
C ILE A 168 -2.56 8.47 9.72
N ARG A 169 -2.39 9.59 10.44
CA ARG A 169 -1.36 10.59 10.15
C ARG A 169 0.07 10.07 10.37
N ARG A 170 0.25 9.02 11.18
CA ARG A 170 1.54 8.35 11.38
C ARG A 170 1.84 7.33 10.28
N LEU A 171 0.80 6.82 9.62
CA LEU A 171 0.95 5.85 8.54
C LEU A 171 1.39 6.54 7.25
N GLN A 172 2.14 5.81 6.43
CA GLN A 172 2.63 6.37 5.18
C GLN A 172 1.49 6.31 4.15
N GLN A 173 1.06 7.48 3.68
CA GLN A 173 0.00 7.59 2.69
C GLN A 173 0.59 7.80 1.30
N PHE A 174 -0.05 7.20 0.29
CA PHE A 174 0.28 7.43 -1.11
C PHE A 174 -0.96 7.24 -1.98
N TYR A 175 -0.96 7.83 -3.17
CA TYR A 175 -2.06 7.68 -4.11
C TYR A 175 -1.87 6.44 -4.98
N CYS A 176 -2.99 5.85 -5.39
CA CYS A 176 -3.01 4.82 -6.42
C CYS A 176 -2.22 5.30 -7.66
N PRO A 177 -1.27 4.50 -8.17
CA PRO A 177 -0.39 4.94 -9.26
C PRO A 177 -1.12 5.09 -10.61
N TYR A 178 -2.35 4.59 -10.71
CA TYR A 178 -3.18 4.75 -11.88
C TYR A 178 -3.92 6.08 -11.86
N LYS A 179 -3.58 6.98 -12.80
CA LYS A 179 -4.05 8.38 -12.87
C LYS A 179 -5.57 8.52 -12.92
N ASP A 180 -6.24 7.57 -13.55
CA ASP A 180 -7.70 7.47 -13.67
C ASP A 180 -8.39 6.98 -12.38
N CYS A 181 -7.64 6.46 -11.41
CA CYS A 181 -8.16 6.09 -10.08
C CYS A 181 -7.79 7.11 -9.01
N SER A 182 -6.50 7.36 -8.80
CA SER A 182 -5.99 8.30 -7.78
C SER A 182 -6.55 8.12 -6.36
N GLY A 183 -7.03 6.92 -6.00
CA GLY A 183 -7.52 6.61 -4.65
C GLY A 183 -6.41 6.69 -3.60
N LEU A 184 -6.71 7.17 -2.39
CA LEU A 184 -5.75 7.28 -1.30
C LEU A 184 -5.54 5.92 -0.63
N LEU A 185 -4.28 5.49 -0.56
CA LEU A 185 -3.84 4.21 0.02
C LEU A 185 -2.98 4.49 1.26
N VAL A 186 -3.03 3.56 2.21
CA VAL A 186 -2.31 3.63 3.48
C VAL A 186 -1.40 2.41 3.59
N ASP A 187 -0.11 2.64 3.83
CA ASP A 187 0.87 1.61 4.13
C ASP A 187 1.00 1.47 5.66
N GLU A 188 0.61 0.29 6.16
CA GLU A 188 0.65 -0.07 7.57
C GLU A 188 2.08 -0.40 8.05
N GLY A 189 3.05 -0.62 7.15
CA GLY A 189 4.46 -0.79 7.47
C GLY A 189 4.84 -2.09 8.19
N ASP A 190 3.87 -2.92 8.55
CA ASP A 190 4.08 -4.17 9.30
C ASP A 190 4.68 -5.30 8.45
N MET A 191 4.52 -5.24 7.12
CA MET A 191 5.01 -6.26 6.21
C MET A 191 5.59 -5.67 4.94
N VAL A 192 6.69 -6.27 4.47
CA VAL A 192 7.29 -5.96 3.18
C VAL A 192 6.45 -6.60 2.07
N VAL A 193 5.34 -5.96 1.72
CA VAL A 193 4.47 -6.39 0.63
C VAL A 193 4.99 -5.77 -0.67
N LYS A 194 5.25 -6.59 -1.70
CA LYS A 194 5.63 -6.10 -3.03
C LYS A 194 4.41 -5.93 -3.92
N GLU A 195 3.60 -6.95 -4.04
CA GLU A 195 2.40 -6.98 -4.89
C GLU A 195 1.17 -6.65 -4.04
N SER A 196 0.38 -5.68 -4.48
CA SER A 196 -0.86 -5.31 -3.78
C SER A 196 -1.92 -4.90 -4.77
N GLU A 197 -3.17 -5.12 -4.41
CA GLU A 197 -4.33 -4.73 -5.22
C GLU A 197 -4.91 -3.42 -4.69
N CYS A 198 -5.20 -2.48 -5.59
CA CYS A 198 -5.89 -1.24 -5.20
C CYS A 198 -7.36 -1.55 -4.88
N PRO A 199 -7.89 -1.24 -3.68
CA PRO A 199 -9.27 -1.54 -3.31
C PRO A 199 -10.32 -0.72 -4.09
N TYR A 200 -9.92 0.35 -4.76
CA TYR A 200 -10.83 1.22 -5.51
C TYR A 200 -10.96 0.84 -6.99
N CYS A 201 -9.89 0.31 -7.60
CA CYS A 201 -9.87 0.00 -9.04
C CYS A 201 -9.41 -1.42 -9.37
N HIS A 202 -9.10 -2.23 -8.35
CA HIS A 202 -8.75 -3.66 -8.45
C HIS A 202 -7.52 -3.96 -9.33
N ARG A 203 -6.70 -2.95 -9.60
CA ARG A 203 -5.46 -3.11 -10.36
C ARG A 203 -4.30 -3.33 -9.41
N LEU A 204 -3.45 -4.28 -9.78
CA LEU A 204 -2.23 -4.60 -9.06
C LEU A 204 -1.23 -3.45 -9.17
N PHE A 205 -0.49 -3.20 -8.10
CA PHE A 205 0.59 -2.22 -8.05
C PHE A 205 1.75 -2.73 -7.20
N CYS A 206 2.92 -2.12 -7.37
CA CYS A 206 4.05 -2.40 -6.51
C CYS A 206 4.00 -1.49 -5.28
N ALA A 207 3.79 -2.05 -4.07
CA ALA A 207 3.69 -1.23 -2.86
C ALA A 207 5.04 -0.63 -2.42
N GLN A 208 6.16 -1.30 -2.75
CA GLN A 208 7.51 -0.76 -2.51
C GLN A 208 7.84 0.41 -3.43
N CYS A 209 7.64 0.24 -4.74
CA CYS A 209 7.99 1.26 -5.73
C CYS A 209 6.90 2.35 -5.88
N LYS A 210 5.67 2.07 -5.44
CA LYS A 210 4.48 2.95 -5.53
C LYS A 210 4.15 3.33 -6.99
N VAL A 211 4.25 2.33 -7.87
CA VAL A 211 4.01 2.43 -9.31
C VAL A 211 3.11 1.28 -9.77
N SER A 212 2.62 1.35 -11.01
CA SER A 212 1.90 0.24 -11.65
C SER A 212 2.69 -1.06 -11.57
N TRP A 213 1.99 -2.18 -11.41
CA TRP A 213 2.63 -3.49 -11.25
C TRP A 213 3.61 -3.79 -12.39
N HIS A 214 4.79 -4.30 -12.05
CA HIS A 214 5.88 -4.61 -12.97
C HIS A 214 6.32 -6.08 -12.79
N SER A 215 5.49 -7.02 -13.25
CA SER A 215 5.82 -8.45 -13.24
C SER A 215 7.10 -8.74 -14.01
N GLY A 216 7.87 -9.75 -13.58
CA GLY A 216 9.02 -10.25 -14.34
C GLY A 216 10.35 -9.57 -14.07
N ILE A 217 10.30 -8.40 -13.43
CA ILE A 217 11.47 -7.71 -12.92
C ILE A 217 11.30 -7.36 -11.46
N ASP A 218 12.39 -7.41 -10.72
CA ASP A 218 12.36 -6.98 -9.33
C ASP A 218 12.38 -5.45 -9.22
N CYS A 219 12.16 -4.96 -8.01
CA CYS A 219 12.14 -3.54 -7.73
C CYS A 219 13.51 -2.87 -7.97
N GLU A 220 14.63 -3.59 -7.80
CA GLU A 220 15.96 -3.02 -8.01
C GLU A 220 16.22 -2.78 -9.49
N GLU A 221 15.92 -3.78 -10.33
CA GLU A 221 15.99 -3.67 -11.79
C GLU A 221 15.04 -2.58 -12.30
N TYR A 222 13.80 -2.53 -11.82
CA TYR A 222 12.83 -1.49 -12.22
C TYR A 222 13.36 -0.08 -11.95
N GLN A 223 14.01 0.14 -10.79
CA GLN A 223 14.55 1.45 -10.43
C GLN A 223 15.79 1.84 -11.26
N GLN A 224 16.47 0.88 -11.89
CA GLN A 224 17.58 1.13 -12.81
C GLN A 224 17.13 1.46 -14.24
N LEU A 225 15.87 1.19 -14.59
CA LEU A 225 15.31 1.55 -15.89
C LEU A 225 15.17 3.06 -16.04
N ASN A 226 15.39 3.57 -17.26
CA ASN A 226 15.08 4.97 -17.56
C ASN A 226 13.57 5.21 -17.54
N GLU A 227 13.13 6.45 -17.32
CA GLU A 227 11.69 6.79 -17.25
C GLU A 227 10.91 6.36 -18.50
N ASN A 228 11.53 6.47 -19.67
CA ASN A 228 10.96 6.07 -20.96
C ASN A 228 10.98 4.54 -21.22
N GLU A 229 11.48 3.74 -20.27
CA GLU A 229 11.47 2.27 -20.32
C GLU A 229 10.59 1.67 -19.22
N ARG A 230 9.85 2.50 -18.47
CA ARG A 230 8.99 2.09 -17.35
C ARG A 230 7.52 2.00 -17.74
N GLY A 231 7.18 2.22 -19.02
CA GLY A 231 5.82 2.08 -19.52
C GLY A 231 5.34 0.64 -19.43
N LYS A 232 4.01 0.45 -19.36
CA LYS A 232 3.42 -0.90 -19.28
C LYS A 232 3.89 -1.80 -20.42
N GLU A 233 3.91 -1.26 -21.64
CA GLU A 233 4.35 -1.97 -22.84
C GLU A 233 5.84 -2.29 -22.80
N ASP A 234 6.67 -1.36 -22.29
CA ASP A 234 8.11 -1.57 -22.13
C ASP A 234 8.41 -2.68 -21.11
N ILE A 235 7.71 -2.69 -19.97
CA ILE A 235 7.85 -3.73 -18.95
C ILE A 235 7.40 -5.09 -19.50
N MET A 236 6.31 -5.13 -20.28
CA MET A 236 5.87 -6.35 -20.96
C MET A 236 6.92 -6.85 -21.97
N ALA A 237 7.49 -5.95 -22.77
CA ALA A 237 8.54 -6.28 -23.73
C ALA A 237 9.82 -6.75 -23.03
N LEU A 238 10.18 -6.15 -21.89
CA LEU A 238 11.31 -6.52 -21.05
C LEU A 238 11.12 -7.93 -20.49
N GLU A 239 9.93 -8.25 -19.99
CA GLU A 239 9.62 -9.57 -19.47
C GLU A 239 9.66 -10.64 -20.57
N LEU A 240 9.05 -10.37 -21.73
CA LEU A 240 9.13 -11.26 -22.88
C LEU A 240 10.59 -11.47 -23.31
N ALA A 241 11.40 -10.41 -23.34
CA ALA A 241 12.81 -10.51 -23.66
C ALA A 241 13.59 -11.39 -22.67
N LYS A 242 13.27 -11.33 -21.37
CA LYS A 242 13.87 -12.22 -20.36
C LYS A 242 13.47 -13.68 -20.58
N GLN A 243 12.18 -13.94 -20.78
CA GLN A 243 11.66 -15.29 -21.02
C GLN A 243 12.28 -15.92 -22.29
N SER A 244 12.37 -15.13 -23.37
CA SER A 244 12.95 -15.55 -24.65
C SER A 244 14.48 -15.46 -24.69
N LYS A 245 15.13 -15.01 -23.62
CA LYS A 245 16.59 -14.79 -23.53
C LYS A 245 17.11 -13.92 -24.69
N TRP A 246 16.38 -12.87 -25.02
CA TRP A 246 16.80 -11.86 -25.99
C TRP A 246 17.91 -10.99 -25.40
N GLN A 247 18.88 -10.62 -26.24
CA GLN A 247 20.01 -9.80 -25.81
C GLN A 247 19.89 -8.37 -26.34
N ARG A 248 20.25 -7.38 -25.53
CA ARG A 248 20.32 -5.98 -25.95
C ARG A 248 21.62 -5.70 -26.69
N CYS A 249 21.54 -5.00 -27.81
CA CYS A 249 22.72 -4.45 -28.47
C CYS A 249 23.42 -3.43 -27.54
N PRO A 250 24.74 -3.51 -27.33
CA PRO A 250 25.47 -2.58 -26.46
C PRO A 250 25.46 -1.14 -26.98
N THR A 251 25.28 -0.96 -28.29
CA THR A 251 25.32 0.37 -28.94
C THR A 251 23.93 1.00 -29.03
N CYS A 252 22.95 0.32 -29.62
CA CYS A 252 21.62 0.90 -29.85
C CYS A 252 20.53 0.44 -28.85
N ARG A 253 20.85 -0.48 -27.93
CA ARG A 253 19.96 -1.03 -26.90
C ARG A 253 18.71 -1.78 -27.39
N PHE A 254 18.50 -1.90 -28.70
CA PHE A 254 17.44 -2.77 -29.24
C PHE A 254 17.66 -4.23 -28.83
N TYR A 255 16.56 -4.91 -28.52
CA TYR A 255 16.55 -6.35 -28.34
C TYR A 255 16.80 -7.05 -29.66
N VAL A 256 17.68 -8.05 -29.59
CA VAL A 256 18.02 -8.93 -30.69
C VAL A 256 17.60 -10.33 -30.27
N GLU A 257 16.82 -10.98 -31.11
CA GLU A 257 16.50 -12.39 -31.01
C GLU A 257 17.54 -13.21 -31.78
N ARG A 258 17.94 -14.34 -31.21
CA ARG A 258 18.75 -15.36 -31.89
C ARG A 258 17.92 -16.61 -32.09
N THR A 259 17.52 -16.87 -33.33
CA THR A 259 16.82 -18.09 -33.71
C THR A 259 17.79 -19.28 -33.74
N GLU A 260 18.91 -19.13 -34.44
CA GLU A 260 19.86 -20.22 -34.71
C GLU A 260 21.31 -19.71 -34.83
N GLY A 261 22.29 -20.61 -34.94
CA GLY A 261 23.66 -20.26 -35.33
C GLY A 261 24.57 -19.76 -34.20
N CYS A 262 25.56 -18.93 -34.56
CA CYS A 262 26.66 -18.54 -33.67
C CYS A 262 26.21 -17.58 -32.55
N LEU A 263 27.00 -17.51 -31.46
CA LEU A 263 26.80 -16.53 -30.38
C LEU A 263 27.27 -15.12 -30.77
N PHE A 264 27.99 -14.97 -31.87
CA PHE A 264 28.40 -13.67 -32.38
C PHE A 264 27.33 -13.12 -33.31
N ILE A 265 26.75 -11.98 -32.95
CA ILE A 265 25.67 -11.35 -33.71
C ILE A 265 26.06 -9.93 -34.09
N GLN A 266 25.73 -9.56 -35.32
CA GLN A 266 25.79 -8.18 -35.80
C GLN A 266 24.40 -7.57 -35.72
N CYS A 267 24.25 -6.49 -34.97
CA CYS A 267 23.02 -5.72 -34.90
C CYS A 267 22.76 -4.98 -36.22
N ARG A 268 21.49 -4.62 -36.49
CA ARG A 268 21.11 -3.74 -37.61
C ARG A 268 21.77 -2.35 -37.56
N CYS A 269 22.19 -1.89 -36.38
CA CYS A 269 22.97 -0.67 -36.25
C CYS A 269 24.45 -0.81 -36.66
N GLY A 270 24.89 -2.02 -37.02
CA GLY A 270 26.27 -2.34 -37.42
C GLY A 270 27.17 -2.83 -36.30
N ALA A 271 26.74 -2.76 -35.03
CA ALA A 271 27.55 -3.21 -33.90
C ALA A 271 27.57 -4.74 -33.78
N SER A 272 28.75 -5.32 -33.61
CA SER A 272 28.94 -6.76 -33.35
C SER A 272 29.23 -7.03 -31.88
N PHE A 273 28.54 -8.02 -31.32
CA PHE A 273 28.62 -8.34 -29.89
C PHE A 273 28.32 -9.82 -29.62
N CYS A 274 28.72 -10.29 -28.44
CA CYS A 274 28.39 -11.64 -27.98
C CYS A 274 26.96 -11.67 -27.43
N TYR A 275 26.12 -12.57 -27.95
CA TYR A 275 24.73 -12.71 -27.53
C TYR A 275 24.59 -13.12 -26.07
N ASN A 276 25.52 -13.92 -25.54
CA ASN A 276 25.41 -14.45 -24.20
C ASN A 276 25.69 -13.40 -23.10
N CYS A 277 26.60 -12.46 -23.35
CA CYS A 277 27.02 -11.47 -22.34
C CYS A 277 26.79 -10.01 -22.76
N GLY A 278 26.40 -9.74 -24.00
CA GLY A 278 26.14 -8.39 -24.51
C GLY A 278 27.41 -7.57 -24.80
N ALA A 279 28.61 -8.13 -24.61
CA ALA A 279 29.86 -7.40 -24.73
C ALA A 279 30.26 -7.14 -26.20
N PRO A 280 30.79 -5.95 -26.53
CA PRO A 280 31.24 -5.60 -27.88
C PRO A 280 32.48 -6.41 -28.29
N MET A 281 32.58 -6.72 -29.59
CA MET A 281 33.53 -7.69 -30.12
C MET A 281 35.01 -7.24 -30.15
N LEU A 282 35.34 -5.96 -29.90
CA LEU A 282 36.66 -5.40 -30.18
C LEU A 282 37.84 -6.18 -29.56
N ASP A 283 37.65 -6.88 -28.43
CA ASP A 283 38.60 -7.85 -27.85
C ASP A 283 37.90 -8.79 -26.82
N HIS A 284 36.76 -9.40 -27.19
CA HIS A 284 35.97 -10.15 -26.22
C HIS A 284 36.27 -11.66 -26.22
N TYR A 285 36.92 -12.14 -25.16
CA TYR A 285 36.98 -13.57 -24.81
C TYR A 285 35.99 -13.87 -23.69
N CYS A 286 34.97 -14.68 -23.96
CA CYS A 286 33.95 -15.00 -22.96
C CYS A 286 34.21 -16.37 -22.32
N SER A 287 34.53 -16.40 -21.02
CA SER A 287 34.68 -17.65 -20.28
C SER A 287 33.42 -18.53 -20.33
N ASN A 288 32.24 -17.93 -20.49
CA ASN A 288 30.96 -18.64 -20.65
C ASN A 288 30.66 -19.08 -22.09
N CYS A 289 31.35 -18.55 -23.11
CA CYS A 289 31.16 -18.97 -24.52
C CYS A 289 32.30 -19.87 -25.03
N LYS A 290 33.39 -20.00 -24.28
CA LYS A 290 34.63 -20.74 -24.66
C LYS A 290 35.24 -20.29 -26.00
N HIS A 291 34.95 -19.06 -26.43
CA HIS A 291 35.47 -18.44 -27.65
C HIS A 291 35.65 -16.95 -27.40
#